data_AF-A0A9R0HW43-F1
#
_entry.id   AF-A0A9R0HW43-F1
#
_cell.length_a   1.000
_cell.length_b   1.000
_cell.length_c   1.000
_cell.angle_alpha   90.00
_cell.angle_beta   90.00
_cell.angle_gamma   90.00
#
_symmetry.space_group_name_H-M   'P 1'
#
loop_
_entity.id
_entity.type
_entity.pdbx_description
1 polymer ?
#
loop_
_entity_poly.entity_id
_entity_poly.type
_entity_poly.pdbx_seq_one_letter_code
_entity_poly.pdbx_strand_id
1 'polypeptide(L)'
;MQAGAFDQFIYAGKFKISKMYKYLHDIGGHVAWKRIICNSKATPKASFIVWLALQKRLPTKDMLRSWGMSISSSCELCQAADESLDHMFFDCSVSKEVWSCVLLQLGVSRSVMQWELEVQWCSVKSRSTKEADIKRSIAFSETVYALWLQRNAKLFKNKLDSVDCIIRRVLFIVACRSQ
;
A
#
# COMPACT_ATOMS: atom_id res chain seq x y z
N MET A 1 -15.55 31.77 21.01
CA MET A 1 -15.81 31.96 19.56
C MET A 1 -16.32 33.38 19.37
N GLN A 2 -15.57 34.24 18.70
CA GLN A 2 -16.02 35.62 18.43
C GLN A 2 -17.03 35.66 17.29
N ALA A 3 -18.05 36.49 17.44
CA ALA A 3 -19.23 36.60 16.57
C ALA A 3 -18.98 37.11 15.13
N GLY A 4 -17.73 37.27 14.69
CA GLY A 4 -17.34 37.69 13.33
C GLY A 4 -16.65 36.62 12.48
N ALA A 5 -16.51 35.39 13.00
CA ALA A 5 -15.73 34.34 12.33
C ALA A 5 -16.39 33.74 11.07
N PHE A 6 -17.70 33.98 10.85
CA PHE A 6 -18.45 33.40 9.73
C PHE A 6 -18.60 34.34 8.52
N ASP A 7 -18.36 35.65 8.69
CA ASP A 7 -18.50 36.64 7.62
C ASP A 7 -17.53 36.39 6.46
N GLN A 8 -16.34 35.87 6.75
CA GLN A 8 -15.35 35.43 5.76
C GLN A 8 -15.86 34.32 4.80
N PHE A 9 -16.91 33.60 5.19
CA PHE A 9 -17.53 32.54 4.40
C PHE A 9 -18.80 33.00 3.67
N ILE A 10 -19.22 34.26 3.82
CA ILE A 10 -20.36 34.84 3.10
C ILE A 10 -19.86 35.48 1.80
N TYR A 11 -20.52 35.19 0.69
CA TYR A 11 -20.26 35.79 -0.61
C TYR A 11 -21.58 36.15 -1.28
N ALA A 12 -21.76 37.43 -1.63
CA ALA A 12 -23.02 37.97 -2.16
C ALA A 12 -24.24 37.63 -1.28
N GLY A 13 -24.11 37.82 0.04
CA GLY A 13 -25.18 37.56 1.02
C GLY A 13 -25.50 36.08 1.25
N LYS A 14 -24.78 35.14 0.61
CA LYS A 14 -24.99 33.71 0.76
C LYS A 14 -23.81 33.04 1.42
N PHE A 15 -24.08 32.20 2.42
CA PHE A 15 -23.08 31.37 3.07
C PHE A 15 -22.52 30.32 2.10
N LYS A 16 -21.20 30.21 2.00
CA LYS A 16 -20.51 29.25 1.14
C LYS A 16 -19.90 28.13 1.98
N ILE A 17 -20.64 27.02 2.09
CA ILE A 17 -20.19 25.79 2.78
C ILE A 17 -18.84 25.32 2.22
N SER A 18 -18.61 25.40 0.91
CA SER A 18 -17.33 25.01 0.30
C SER A 18 -16.12 25.83 0.78
N LYS A 19 -16.33 27.08 1.19
CA LYS A 19 -15.29 27.99 1.69
C LYS A 19 -14.97 27.68 3.16
N MET A 20 -16.01 27.48 3.97
CA MET A 20 -15.88 27.00 5.36
C MET A 20 -15.23 25.62 5.40
N TYR A 21 -15.65 24.70 4.53
CA TYR A 21 -15.06 23.37 4.42
C TYR A 21 -13.56 23.45 4.12
N LYS A 22 -13.13 24.25 3.13
CA LYS A 22 -11.70 24.45 2.83
C LYS A 22 -10.92 25.13 3.95
N TYR A 23 -11.59 25.89 4.81
CA TYR A 23 -10.97 26.55 5.96
C TYR A 23 -10.82 25.60 7.16
N LEU A 24 -11.84 24.79 7.43
CA LEU A 24 -11.81 23.78 8.50
C LEU A 24 -10.96 22.56 8.12
N HIS A 25 -10.93 22.25 6.83
CA HIS A 25 -10.14 21.15 6.30
C HIS A 25 -8.76 21.69 5.97
N ASP A 26 -7.83 21.49 6.90
CA ASP A 26 -6.41 21.68 6.61
C ASP A 26 -6.08 20.85 5.36
N ILE A 27 -5.66 21.50 4.28
CA ILE A 27 -5.32 20.81 3.04
C ILE A 27 -4.05 20.04 3.35
N GLY A 28 -4.20 18.79 3.80
CA GLY A 28 -3.09 17.92 4.13
C GLY A 28 -2.07 17.92 2.99
N GLY A 29 -0.79 18.01 3.36
CA GLY A 29 0.30 18.14 2.39
C GLY A 29 0.23 17.09 1.28
N HIS A 30 0.68 17.48 0.08
CA HIS A 30 0.73 16.57 -1.06
C HIS A 30 1.59 15.33 -0.75
N VAL A 31 0.96 14.16 -0.65
CA VAL A 31 1.67 12.89 -0.50
C VAL A 31 2.17 12.36 -1.84
N ALA A 32 3.44 11.93 -1.89
CA ALA A 32 4.07 11.46 -3.13
C ALA A 32 3.39 10.21 -3.71
N TRP A 33 2.87 9.36 -2.82
CA TRP A 33 2.19 8.09 -3.14
C TRP A 33 0.74 8.25 -3.60
N LYS A 34 0.19 9.47 -3.68
CA LYS A 34 -1.21 9.72 -4.08
C LYS A 34 -1.62 8.97 -5.35
N ARG A 35 -0.73 8.94 -6.35
CA ARG A 35 -0.98 8.32 -7.67
C ARG A 35 -0.93 6.80 -7.66
N ILE A 36 -0.33 6.18 -6.64
CA ILE A 36 -0.42 4.72 -6.44
C ILE A 36 -1.88 4.31 -6.18
N ILE A 37 -2.62 5.16 -5.46
CA ILE A 37 -4.00 4.90 -5.04
C ILE A 37 -5.01 5.54 -6.00
N CYS A 38 -4.88 6.83 -6.28
CA CYS A 38 -5.80 7.56 -7.13
C CYS A 38 -5.62 7.17 -8.59
N ASN A 39 -6.71 6.76 -9.25
CA ASN A 39 -6.71 6.24 -10.63
C ASN A 39 -5.85 4.98 -10.82
N SER A 40 -5.69 4.19 -9.76
CA SER A 40 -5.00 2.91 -9.83
C SER A 40 -5.75 1.94 -10.72
N LYS A 41 -5.03 1.29 -11.64
CA LYS A 41 -5.53 0.11 -12.36
C LYS A 41 -5.43 -1.16 -11.51
N ALA A 42 -4.95 -1.13 -10.26
CA ALA A 42 -4.93 -2.31 -9.38
C ALA A 42 -6.35 -2.69 -8.92
N THR A 43 -6.54 -3.90 -8.38
CA THR A 43 -7.82 -4.34 -7.84
C THR A 43 -8.25 -3.42 -6.69
N PRO A 44 -9.54 -3.12 -6.52
CA PRO A 44 -10.00 -2.26 -5.43
C PRO A 44 -9.55 -2.73 -4.04
N LYS A 45 -9.51 -4.06 -3.83
CA LYS A 45 -9.00 -4.67 -2.59
C LYS A 45 -7.51 -4.40 -2.40
N ALA A 46 -6.71 -4.52 -3.45
CA ALA A 46 -5.29 -4.22 -3.39
C ALA A 46 -5.05 -2.73 -3.12
N SER A 47 -5.73 -1.83 -3.85
CA SER A 47 -5.61 -0.39 -3.61
C SER A 47 -5.97 0.00 -2.18
N PHE A 48 -7.02 -0.62 -1.60
CA PHE A 48 -7.40 -0.37 -0.21
C PHE A 48 -6.33 -0.82 0.79
N ILE A 49 -5.79 -2.03 0.63
CA ILE A 49 -4.74 -2.53 1.52
C ILE A 49 -3.44 -1.73 1.38
N VAL A 50 -3.04 -1.36 0.17
CA VAL A 50 -1.87 -0.50 -0.05
C VAL A 50 -2.08 0.88 0.58
N TRP A 51 -3.28 1.45 0.49
CA TRP A 51 -3.60 2.73 1.12
C TRP A 51 -3.48 2.67 2.66
N LEU A 52 -3.88 1.56 3.28
CA LEU A 52 -3.66 1.32 4.71
C LEU A 52 -2.17 1.12 5.04
N ALA A 53 -1.43 0.38 4.20
CA ALA A 53 0.01 0.17 4.36
C ALA A 53 0.79 1.48 4.31
N LEU A 54 0.49 2.34 3.33
CA LEU A 54 1.12 3.66 3.16
C LEU A 54 0.90 4.59 4.36
N GLN A 55 -0.20 4.40 5.10
CA GLN A 55 -0.49 5.15 6.32
C GLN A 55 0.01 4.45 7.59
N LYS A 56 0.70 3.31 7.48
CA LYS A 56 1.12 2.46 8.61
C LYS A 56 -0.08 2.10 9.52
N ARG A 57 -1.20 1.71 8.91
CA ARG A 57 -2.48 1.35 9.59
C ARG A 57 -2.88 -0.11 9.45
N LEU A 58 -1.98 -0.97 8.98
CA LEU A 58 -2.22 -2.42 8.94
C LEU A 58 -1.88 -3.05 10.29
N PRO A 59 -2.69 -3.98 10.83
CA PRO A 59 -2.45 -4.61 12.13
C PRO A 59 -1.32 -5.65 12.07
N THR A 60 -0.09 -5.18 11.96
CA THR A 60 1.15 -5.95 12.12
C THR A 60 1.43 -6.20 13.60
N LYS A 61 2.20 -7.26 13.93
CA LYS A 61 2.40 -7.66 15.33
C LYS A 61 3.14 -6.61 16.15
N ASP A 62 4.08 -5.87 15.59
CA ASP A 62 4.71 -4.72 16.25
C ASP A 62 3.68 -3.68 16.72
N MET A 63 2.72 -3.33 15.85
CA MET A 63 1.63 -2.39 16.17
C MET A 63 0.70 -2.96 17.23
N LEU A 64 0.27 -4.22 17.09
CA LEU A 64 -0.60 -4.87 18.07
C LEU A 64 0.06 -4.99 19.45
N ARG A 65 1.37 -5.28 19.50
CA ARG A 65 2.15 -5.30 20.74
C ARG A 65 2.28 -3.92 21.35
N SER A 66 2.41 -2.86 20.54
CA SER A 66 2.40 -1.48 21.03
C SER A 66 1.08 -1.09 21.71
N TRP A 67 -0.02 -1.78 21.38
CA TRP A 67 -1.32 -1.65 22.04
C TRP A 67 -1.48 -2.55 23.27
N GLY A 68 -0.41 -3.21 23.72
CA GLY A 68 -0.42 -4.05 24.93
C GLY A 68 -0.87 -5.49 24.71
N MET A 69 -0.99 -5.96 23.45
CA MET A 69 -1.33 -7.36 23.19
C MET A 69 -0.13 -8.28 23.44
N SER A 70 -0.32 -9.30 24.29
CA SER A 70 0.68 -10.33 24.59
C SER A 70 0.73 -11.41 23.50
N ILE A 71 1.29 -11.08 22.32
CA ILE A 71 1.42 -11.97 21.17
C ILE A 71 2.89 -12.16 20.77
N SER A 72 3.20 -13.25 20.07
CA SER A 72 4.55 -13.46 19.51
C SER A 72 4.92 -12.34 18.54
N SER A 73 6.18 -11.91 18.53
CA SER A 73 6.69 -10.91 17.59
C SER A 73 7.08 -11.52 16.25
N SER A 74 7.35 -12.82 16.18
CA SER A 74 7.80 -13.53 14.98
C SER A 74 6.92 -13.27 13.75
N CYS A 75 7.54 -12.95 12.61
CA CYS A 75 6.91 -12.79 11.31
C CYS A 75 6.23 -14.08 10.85
N GLU A 76 4.95 -13.98 10.49
CA GLU A 76 4.20 -15.17 10.09
C GLU A 76 4.70 -15.80 8.77
N LEU A 77 5.33 -14.99 7.92
CA LEU A 77 5.81 -15.45 6.61
C LEU A 77 7.13 -16.23 6.71
N CYS A 78 8.16 -15.66 7.35
CA CYS A 78 9.50 -16.26 7.40
C CYS A 78 9.84 -16.95 8.72
N GLN A 79 9.13 -16.63 9.81
CA GLN A 79 9.40 -17.12 11.17
C GLN A 79 10.84 -16.90 11.68
N ALA A 80 11.59 -15.98 11.07
CA ALA A 80 13.03 -15.79 11.34
C ALA A 80 13.37 -14.40 11.90
N ALA A 81 12.43 -13.47 11.90
CA ALA A 81 12.60 -12.11 12.41
C ALA A 81 11.26 -11.57 12.93
N ASP A 82 11.31 -10.45 13.66
CA ASP A 82 10.11 -9.80 14.16
C ASP A 82 9.28 -9.15 13.02
N GLU A 83 7.96 -9.25 13.14
CA GLU A 83 7.02 -8.69 12.17
C GLU A 83 6.87 -7.18 12.38
N SER A 84 7.35 -6.42 11.39
CA SER A 84 6.99 -5.03 11.16
C SER A 84 6.39 -4.88 9.76
N LEU A 85 5.84 -3.70 9.47
CA LEU A 85 5.35 -3.39 8.12
C LEU A 85 6.47 -3.52 7.07
N ASP A 86 7.63 -2.94 7.35
CA ASP A 86 8.77 -2.91 6.43
C ASP A 86 9.33 -4.33 6.25
N HIS A 87 9.43 -5.10 7.34
CA HIS A 87 9.80 -6.51 7.28
C HIS A 87 8.80 -7.31 6.43
N MET A 88 7.50 -7.18 6.67
CA MET A 88 6.48 -7.95 5.95
C MET A 88 6.43 -7.62 4.45
N PHE A 89 6.61 -6.34 4.06
CA PHE A 89 6.58 -5.89 2.68
C PHE A 89 7.97 -5.47 2.22
N PHE A 90 8.80 -6.47 1.89
CA PHE A 90 10.07 -6.36 1.15
C PHE A 90 11.35 -6.53 1.94
N ASP A 91 11.33 -6.71 3.27
CA ASP A 91 12.52 -7.13 4.02
C ASP A 91 12.55 -8.62 4.39
N CYS A 92 11.39 -9.25 4.51
CA CYS A 92 11.19 -10.68 4.73
C CYS A 92 11.68 -11.50 3.52
N SER A 93 12.38 -12.61 3.77
CA SER A 93 12.92 -13.49 2.72
C SER A 93 11.86 -13.95 1.72
N VAL A 94 10.69 -14.40 2.20
CA VAL A 94 9.56 -14.81 1.35
C VAL A 94 9.03 -13.64 0.52
N SER A 95 8.89 -12.46 1.13
CA SER A 95 8.40 -11.27 0.42
C SER A 95 9.39 -10.77 -0.64
N LYS A 96 10.69 -10.83 -0.35
CA LYS A 96 11.80 -10.49 -1.26
C LYS A 96 11.79 -11.43 -2.46
N GLU A 97 11.66 -12.73 -2.23
CA GLU A 97 11.60 -13.72 -3.30
C GLU A 97 10.41 -13.46 -4.24
N VAL A 98 9.19 -13.34 -3.70
CA VAL A 98 7.99 -13.02 -4.49
C VAL A 98 8.19 -11.74 -5.31
N TRP A 99 8.63 -10.66 -4.67
CA TRP A 99 8.74 -9.37 -5.35
C TRP A 99 9.87 -9.34 -6.39
N SER A 100 11.02 -9.95 -6.10
CA SER A 100 12.14 -10.07 -7.05
C SER A 100 11.74 -10.80 -8.33
N CYS A 101 11.02 -11.91 -8.22
CA CYS A 101 10.53 -12.66 -9.36
C CYS A 101 9.51 -11.86 -10.17
N VAL A 102 8.56 -11.19 -9.50
CA VAL A 102 7.58 -10.32 -10.17
C VAL A 102 8.28 -9.17 -10.91
N LEU A 103 9.28 -8.52 -10.32
CA LEU A 103 10.07 -7.46 -10.96
C LEU A 103 10.79 -7.98 -12.21
N LEU A 104 11.45 -9.14 -12.11
CA LEU A 104 12.17 -9.74 -13.22
C LEU A 104 11.23 -10.05 -14.41
N GLN A 105 10.05 -10.59 -14.13
CA GLN A 105 9.01 -10.88 -15.14
C GLN A 105 8.45 -9.61 -15.79
N LEU A 106 8.60 -8.45 -15.16
CA LEU A 106 8.23 -7.13 -15.70
C LEU A 106 9.42 -6.36 -16.29
N GLY A 107 10.54 -7.06 -16.55
CA GLY A 107 11.74 -6.50 -17.17
C GLY A 107 12.48 -5.50 -16.27
N VAL A 108 12.40 -5.68 -14.94
CA VAL A 108 13.10 -4.84 -13.97
C VAL A 108 14.19 -5.68 -13.29
N SER A 109 15.45 -5.47 -13.69
CA SER A 109 16.61 -6.16 -13.11
C SER A 109 17.28 -5.27 -12.07
N ARG A 110 16.85 -5.40 -10.80
CA ARG A 110 17.50 -4.80 -9.63
C ARG A 110 17.17 -5.60 -8.38
N SER A 111 17.94 -5.40 -7.32
CA SER A 111 17.61 -5.91 -5.99
C SER A 111 16.32 -5.28 -5.46
N VAL A 112 15.59 -6.06 -4.66
CA VAL A 112 14.44 -5.56 -3.87
C VAL A 112 14.96 -4.53 -2.87
N MET A 113 14.28 -3.39 -2.81
CA MET A 113 14.61 -2.29 -1.89
C MET A 113 13.70 -2.36 -0.67
N GLN A 114 14.03 -1.56 0.34
CA GLN A 114 13.17 -1.37 1.51
C GLN A 114 11.83 -0.72 1.13
N TRP A 115 10.83 -0.89 1.99
CA TRP A 115 9.46 -0.42 1.80
C TRP A 115 9.38 1.02 1.28
N GLU A 116 10.02 1.98 1.96
CA GLU A 116 9.98 3.40 1.58
C GLU A 116 10.52 3.65 0.16
N LEU A 117 11.60 2.96 -0.23
CA LEU A 117 12.21 3.10 -1.55
C LEU A 117 11.34 2.45 -2.64
N GLU A 118 10.72 1.31 -2.35
CA GLU A 118 9.77 0.65 -3.25
C GLU A 118 8.52 1.52 -3.48
N VAL A 119 8.01 2.15 -2.41
CA VAL A 119 6.91 3.12 -2.49
C VAL A 119 7.31 4.33 -3.33
N GLN A 120 8.52 4.88 -3.15
CA GLN A 120 9.00 6.01 -3.96
C GLN A 120 9.12 5.62 -5.43
N TRP A 121 9.71 4.46 -5.73
CA TRP A 121 9.80 3.93 -7.08
C TRP A 121 8.41 3.76 -7.72
N CYS A 122 7.47 3.13 -7.02
CA CYS A 122 6.10 2.95 -7.49
C CYS A 122 5.36 4.30 -7.64
N SER A 123 5.65 5.29 -6.80
CA SER A 123 5.08 6.64 -6.90
C SER A 123 5.47 7.34 -8.19
N VAL A 124 6.69 7.08 -8.70
CA VAL A 124 7.12 7.55 -10.02
C VAL A 124 6.42 6.77 -11.14
N LYS A 125 6.34 5.44 -11.04
CA LYS A 125 5.74 4.60 -12.08
C LYS A 125 4.25 4.84 -12.25
N SER A 126 3.51 5.03 -11.16
CA SER A 126 2.08 5.33 -11.16
C SER A 126 1.69 6.66 -11.82
N ARG A 127 2.65 7.54 -12.12
CA ARG A 127 2.44 8.80 -12.85
C ARG A 127 2.61 8.66 -14.36
N SER A 128 3.22 7.56 -14.79
CA SER A 128 3.55 7.30 -16.19
C SER A 128 2.36 6.73 -16.93
N THR A 129 2.24 7.08 -18.22
CA THR A 129 1.25 6.49 -19.14
C THR A 129 1.82 5.31 -19.93
N LYS A 130 3.11 5.01 -19.77
CA LYS A 130 3.76 3.87 -20.44
C LYS A 130 3.16 2.56 -19.91
N GLU A 131 2.78 1.67 -20.82
CA GLU A 131 2.17 0.38 -20.48
C GLU A 131 3.02 -0.42 -19.47
N ALA A 132 4.34 -0.45 -19.64
CA ALA A 132 5.26 -1.11 -18.72
C ALA A 132 5.20 -0.52 -17.29
N ASP A 133 5.08 0.81 -17.16
CA ASP A 133 5.02 1.45 -15.84
C ASP A 133 3.64 1.30 -15.18
N ILE A 134 2.57 1.26 -15.99
CA ILE A 134 1.23 0.89 -15.53
C ILE A 134 1.24 -0.54 -14.96
N LYS A 135 1.80 -1.51 -15.70
CA LYS A 135 1.96 -2.89 -15.24
C LYS A 135 2.75 -2.98 -13.93
N ARG A 136 3.85 -2.23 -13.81
CA ARG A 136 4.67 -2.16 -12.59
C ARG A 136 3.88 -1.59 -11.39
N SER A 137 3.08 -0.55 -11.60
CA SER A 137 2.26 0.02 -10.53
C SER A 137 1.15 -0.93 -10.06
N ILE A 138 0.53 -1.67 -10.99
CA ILE A 138 -0.45 -2.72 -10.67
C ILE A 138 0.25 -3.82 -9.88
N ALA A 139 1.39 -4.31 -10.38
CA ALA A 139 2.14 -5.41 -9.77
C ALA A 139 2.59 -5.11 -8.35
N PHE A 140 3.07 -3.89 -8.09
CA PHE A 140 3.39 -3.45 -6.73
C PHE A 140 2.17 -3.61 -5.81
N SER A 141 1.03 -3.07 -6.23
CA SER A 141 -0.19 -3.08 -5.41
C SER A 141 -0.71 -4.49 -5.16
N GLU A 142 -0.73 -5.32 -6.21
CA GLU A 142 -1.18 -6.71 -6.12
C GLU A 142 -0.22 -7.58 -5.30
N THR A 143 1.08 -7.31 -5.34
CA THR A 143 2.07 -8.02 -4.53
C THR A 143 1.88 -7.71 -3.05
N VAL A 144 1.77 -6.43 -2.68
CA VAL A 144 1.48 -6.00 -1.30
C VAL A 144 0.20 -6.67 -0.79
N TYR A 145 -0.85 -6.66 -1.61
CA TYR A 145 -2.11 -7.31 -1.26
C TYR A 145 -1.97 -8.84 -1.10
N ALA A 146 -1.26 -9.49 -2.03
CA ALA A 146 -1.06 -10.93 -1.99
C ALA A 146 -0.28 -11.35 -0.74
N LEU A 147 0.79 -10.61 -0.38
CA LEU A 147 1.57 -10.85 0.83
C LEU A 147 0.73 -10.67 2.10
N TRP A 148 -0.10 -9.62 2.15
CA TRP A 148 -1.03 -9.39 3.25
C TRP A 148 -2.02 -10.56 3.43
N LEU A 149 -2.57 -11.08 2.33
CA LEU A 149 -3.44 -12.25 2.36
C LEU A 149 -2.72 -13.50 2.87
N GLN A 150 -1.48 -13.74 2.42
CA GLN A 150 -0.70 -14.91 2.83
C GLN A 150 -0.35 -14.85 4.33
N ARG A 151 0.08 -13.68 4.82
CA ARG A 151 0.32 -13.44 6.24
C ARG A 151 -0.94 -13.76 7.05
N ASN A 152 -2.09 -13.24 6.64
CA ASN A 152 -3.35 -13.47 7.37
C ASN A 152 -3.84 -14.91 7.26
N ALA A 153 -3.68 -15.57 6.11
CA ALA A 153 -4.00 -16.98 5.96
C ALA A 153 -3.15 -17.85 6.88
N LYS A 154 -1.87 -17.51 7.03
CA LYS A 154 -0.98 -18.20 7.97
C LYS A 154 -1.41 -17.97 9.41
N LEU A 155 -1.71 -16.73 9.81
CA LEU A 155 -2.14 -16.40 11.16
C LEU A 155 -3.46 -17.08 11.57
N PHE A 156 -4.48 -17.04 10.72
CA PHE A 156 -5.84 -17.48 11.09
C PHE A 156 -6.18 -18.90 10.66
N LYS A 157 -5.46 -19.46 9.68
CA LYS A 157 -5.77 -20.77 9.09
C LYS A 157 -4.55 -21.70 9.04
N ASN A 158 -3.40 -21.26 9.56
CA ASN A 158 -2.12 -21.96 9.47
C ASN A 158 -1.76 -22.43 8.03
N LYS A 159 -2.19 -21.67 7.02
CA LYS A 159 -2.00 -21.99 5.60
C LYS A 159 -1.12 -20.94 4.93
N LEU A 160 -0.12 -21.40 4.19
CA LEU A 160 0.73 -20.57 3.33
C LEU A 160 0.81 -21.22 1.95
N ASP A 161 0.48 -20.46 0.90
CA ASP A 161 0.67 -20.93 -0.48
C ASP A 161 2.15 -20.85 -0.86
N SER A 162 2.57 -21.64 -1.85
CA SER A 162 3.95 -21.59 -2.35
C SER A 162 4.27 -20.24 -3.00
N VAL A 163 5.53 -19.83 -2.96
CA VAL A 163 6.03 -18.60 -3.59
C VAL A 163 5.65 -18.54 -5.07
N ASP A 164 5.84 -19.64 -5.81
CA ASP A 164 5.44 -19.75 -7.21
C ASP A 164 3.93 -19.55 -7.43
N CYS A 165 3.07 -20.11 -6.57
CA CYS A 165 1.62 -19.90 -6.66
C CYS A 165 1.25 -18.42 -6.47
N ILE A 166 1.88 -17.76 -5.50
CA ILE A 166 1.68 -16.33 -5.24
C ILE A 166 2.10 -15.50 -6.45
N ILE A 167 3.30 -15.76 -7.01
CA ILE A 167 3.84 -15.06 -8.18
C ILE A 167 2.91 -15.21 -9.38
N ARG A 168 2.50 -16.44 -9.73
CA ARG A 168 1.62 -16.71 -10.88
C ARG A 168 0.30 -15.96 -10.74
N ARG A 169 -0.29 -15.95 -9.55
CA ARG A 169 -1.54 -15.23 -9.28
C ARG A 169 -1.38 -13.72 -9.45
N VAL A 170 -0.29 -13.14 -8.94
CA VAL A 170 0.00 -11.71 -9.12
C VAL A 170 0.15 -11.37 -10.60
N LEU A 171 0.97 -12.13 -11.34
CA LEU A 171 1.22 -11.90 -12.76
C LEU A 171 -0.05 -12.06 -13.61
N PHE A 172 -0.90 -13.04 -13.28
CA PHE A 172 -2.21 -13.20 -13.92
C PHE A 172 -3.09 -11.96 -13.73
N ILE A 173 -3.21 -11.45 -12.51
CA ILE A 173 -4.01 -10.24 -12.23
C ILE A 173 -3.41 -9.03 -12.97
N VAL A 174 -2.09 -8.88 -12.99
CA VAL A 174 -1.40 -7.82 -13.73
C VAL A 174 -1.74 -7.90 -15.21
N ALA A 175 -1.66 -9.08 -15.82
CA ALA A 175 -2.00 -9.28 -17.23
C ALA A 175 -3.45 -8.89 -17.51
N CYS A 176 -4.41 -9.39 -16.74
CA CYS A 176 -5.84 -9.09 -16.91
C CYS A 176 -6.18 -7.60 -16.75
N ARG A 177 -5.48 -6.87 -15.87
CA ARG A 177 -5.79 -5.46 -15.56
C ARG A 177 -4.97 -4.46 -16.37
N SER A 178 -3.96 -4.94 -17.08
CA SER A 178 -3.11 -4.09 -17.94
C SER A 178 -3.69 -3.80 -19.31
N GLN A 179 -4.76 -4.53 -19.70
CA GLN A 179 -5.52 -4.30 -20.93
C GLN A 179 -6.32 -2.99 -20.89
#